data_AF-A0A2V6VZY1-F1
#
_entry.id   AF-A0A2V6VZY1-F1
#
_cell.length_a   1.000
_cell.length_b   1.000
_cell.length_c   1.000
_cell.angle_alpha   90.00
_cell.angle_beta   90.00
_cell.angle_gamma   90.00
#
_symmetry.space_group_name_H-M   'P 1'
#
loop_
_entity.id
_entity.type
_entity.pdbx_description
1 polymer ?
#
loop_
_entity_poly.entity_id
_entity_poly.type
_entity_poly.pdbx_seq_one_letter_code
_entity_poly.pdbx_strand_id
1 'polypeptide(L)'
;MEPSKKRLGPSTLSVHGGEPRPKPANALATPIVQTATFTFANTQELKDHFDGKIERVEYGRYGNPTQKIAEAKLAALEGAGDCLLFA
;
A
#
# COMPACT_ATOMS: atom_id res chain seq x y z
N MET A 1 -29.29 2.71 9.00
CA MET A 1 -28.42 1.88 9.85
C MET A 1 -27.43 1.21 8.91
N GLU A 2 -26.18 1.71 8.86
CA GLU A 2 -25.11 1.08 8.07
C GLU A 2 -24.95 -0.38 8.54
N PRO A 3 -24.89 -1.37 7.63
CA PRO A 3 -24.70 -2.75 8.03
C PRO A 3 -23.36 -2.86 8.77
N SER A 4 -23.39 -3.43 9.98
CA SER A 4 -22.18 -3.73 10.75
C SER A 4 -21.24 -4.56 9.88
N LYS A 5 -20.09 -3.99 9.51
CA LYS A 5 -19.06 -4.66 8.72
C LYS A 5 -18.54 -5.84 9.55
N LYS A 6 -19.06 -7.03 9.25
CA LYS A 6 -18.66 -8.26 9.93
C LYS A 6 -17.14 -8.41 9.80
N ARG A 7 -16.42 -8.49 10.92
CA ARG A 7 -14.97 -8.68 10.90
C ARG A 7 -14.67 -10.00 10.19
N LEU A 8 -13.80 -9.94 9.18
CA LEU A 8 -13.37 -11.13 8.45
C LEU A 8 -12.58 -12.06 9.39
N GLY A 9 -12.68 -13.37 9.15
CA GLY A 9 -11.89 -14.35 9.89
C GLY A 9 -10.39 -14.27 9.54
N PRO A 10 -9.49 -14.79 10.38
CA PRO A 10 -8.04 -14.74 10.18
C PRO A 10 -7.61 -15.39 8.85
N SER A 11 -8.25 -16.50 8.46
CA SER A 11 -7.97 -17.19 7.19
C SER A 11 -8.36 -16.35 5.97
N THR A 12 -9.40 -15.51 6.07
CA THR A 12 -9.73 -14.58 4.99
C THR A 12 -8.76 -13.41 4.99
N LEU A 13 -8.42 -12.85 6.16
CA LEU A 13 -7.49 -11.74 6.28
C LEU A 13 -6.09 -12.09 5.76
N SER A 14 -5.60 -13.31 5.97
CA SER A 14 -4.29 -13.72 5.47
C SER A 14 -4.23 -13.68 3.94
N VAL A 15 -5.31 -14.05 3.27
CA VAL A 15 -5.39 -14.02 1.80
C VAL A 15 -5.74 -12.61 1.29
N HIS A 16 -6.53 -11.83 2.03
CA HIS A 16 -7.28 -10.69 1.46
C HIS A 16 -7.27 -9.39 2.26
N GLY A 17 -6.82 -9.43 3.51
CA GLY A 17 -6.78 -8.28 4.42
C GLY A 17 -5.79 -7.24 3.94
N GLY A 18 -6.14 -5.97 4.09
CA GLY A 18 -5.29 -4.81 3.75
C GLY A 18 -5.03 -4.58 2.26
N GLU A 19 -5.34 -5.54 1.38
CA GLU A 19 -5.05 -5.43 -0.05
C GLU A 19 -6.10 -4.57 -0.80
N PRO A 20 -5.66 -3.68 -1.72
CA PRO A 20 -6.57 -2.91 -2.55
C PRO A 20 -7.37 -3.80 -3.51
N ARG A 21 -8.61 -3.38 -3.82
CA ARG A 21 -9.50 -4.01 -4.79
C ARG A 21 -10.16 -2.93 -5.66
N PRO A 22 -10.00 -2.95 -6.99
CA PRO A 22 -9.18 -3.89 -7.77
C PRO A 22 -7.68 -3.72 -7.50
N LYS A 23 -6.91 -4.79 -7.75
CA LYS A 23 -5.45 -4.74 -7.71
C LYS A 23 -4.89 -4.04 -8.95
N PRO A 24 -3.65 -3.50 -8.88
CA PRO A 24 -3.01 -2.89 -10.04
C PRO A 24 -3.04 -3.80 -11.27
N ALA A 25 -3.29 -3.21 -12.44
CA ALA A 25 -3.38 -3.89 -13.73
C ALA A 25 -4.41 -5.04 -13.79
N ASN A 26 -5.44 -5.04 -12.91
CA ASN A 26 -6.43 -6.12 -12.79
C ASN A 26 -5.78 -7.49 -12.49
N ALA A 27 -4.57 -7.50 -11.92
CA ALA A 27 -3.86 -8.73 -11.61
C ALA A 27 -4.53 -9.47 -10.43
N LEU A 28 -4.49 -10.81 -10.45
CA LEU A 28 -4.96 -11.62 -9.31
C LEU A 28 -3.98 -11.52 -8.12
N ALA A 29 -2.69 -11.63 -8.41
CA ALA A 29 -1.61 -11.43 -7.44
C ALA A 29 -1.19 -9.95 -7.42
N THR A 30 -0.68 -9.49 -6.28
CA THR A 30 -0.08 -8.15 -6.20
C THR A 30 1.20 -8.12 -7.03
N PRO A 31 1.34 -7.21 -8.01
CA PRO A 31 2.58 -7.09 -8.77
C PRO A 31 3.77 -6.71 -7.89
N ILE A 32 4.96 -7.18 -8.27
CA ILE A 32 6.22 -6.84 -7.59
C ILE A 32 6.78 -5.56 -8.21
N VAL A 33 6.91 -4.52 -7.40
CA VAL A 33 7.51 -3.24 -7.78
C VAL A 33 8.97 -3.25 -7.36
N GLN A 34 9.81 -3.94 -8.14
CA GLN A 34 11.24 -4.10 -7.86
C GLN A 34 12.06 -2.93 -8.40
N THR A 35 11.89 -1.75 -7.80
CA THR A 35 12.65 -0.54 -8.15
C THR A 35 13.08 0.21 -6.90
N ALA A 36 14.22 0.90 -7.00
CA ALA A 36 14.69 1.82 -5.99
C ALA A 36 14.10 3.23 -6.15
N THR A 37 13.87 3.71 -7.37
CA THR A 37 13.43 5.09 -7.65
C THR A 37 12.16 5.11 -8.49
N PHE A 38 11.39 6.20 -8.37
CA PHE A 38 10.16 6.44 -9.11
C PHE A 38 10.25 7.75 -9.90
N THR A 39 9.72 7.75 -11.12
CA THR A 39 9.78 8.90 -12.02
C THR A 39 8.63 9.87 -11.77
N PHE A 40 8.87 11.16 -12.06
CA PHE A 40 7.83 12.19 -12.12
C PHE A 40 7.52 12.51 -13.58
N ALA A 41 6.29 12.91 -13.86
CA ALA A 41 5.85 13.32 -15.19
C ALA A 41 6.59 14.58 -15.66
N ASN A 42 6.88 15.50 -14.74
CA ASN A 42 7.66 16.71 -14.99
C ASN A 42 8.20 17.31 -13.68
N THR A 43 9.00 18.38 -13.79
CA THR A 43 9.60 19.08 -12.64
C THR A 43 8.56 19.74 -11.73
N GLN A 44 7.39 20.13 -12.27
CA GLN A 44 6.34 20.73 -11.45
C GLN A 44 5.74 19.69 -10.48
N GLU A 45 5.50 18.47 -10.95
CA GLU A 45 5.02 17.38 -10.09
C GLU A 45 6.05 17.02 -9.00
N LEU A 46 7.34 17.03 -9.33
CA LEU A 46 8.42 16.84 -8.35
C LEU A 46 8.35 17.90 -7.26
N LYS A 47 8.20 19.18 -7.64
CA LYS A 47 8.07 20.29 -6.70
C LYS A 47 6.82 20.14 -5.82
N ASP A 48 5.69 19.78 -6.42
CA ASP A 48 4.43 19.62 -5.69
C ASP A 48 4.47 18.45 -4.69
N HIS A 49 5.22 17.38 -4.97
CA HIS A 49 5.50 16.31 -4.00
C HIS A 49 6.30 16.83 -2.80
N PHE A 50 7.41 17.53 -3.03
CA PHE A 50 8.24 18.06 -1.94
C PHE A 50 7.59 19.22 -1.16
N ASP A 51 6.68 19.97 -1.78
CA ASP A 51 5.82 20.97 -1.12
C ASP A 51 4.67 20.29 -0.33
N GLY A 52 4.52 18.97 -0.39
CA GLY A 52 3.47 18.21 0.32
C GLY A 52 2.07 18.32 -0.29
N LYS A 53 1.96 18.78 -1.54
CA LYS A 53 0.66 18.90 -2.25
C LYS A 53 0.20 17.58 -2.87
N ILE A 54 1.14 16.67 -3.13
CA ILE A 54 0.89 15.34 -3.68
C ILE A 54 1.60 14.32 -2.79
N GLU A 55 0.88 13.27 -2.40
CA GLU A 55 1.48 12.13 -1.70
C GLU A 55 1.74 11.00 -2.69
N ARG A 56 3.00 10.62 -2.85
CA ARG A 56 3.41 9.46 -3.64
C ARG A 56 4.73 8.89 -3.12
N VAL A 57 5.15 7.76 -3.67
CA VAL A 57 6.48 7.20 -3.40
C VAL A 57 7.48 7.76 -4.41
N GLU A 58 8.57 8.34 -3.93
CA GLU A 58 9.71 8.82 -4.74
C GLU A 58 10.91 7.88 -4.65
N TYR A 59 11.10 7.23 -3.49
CA TYR A 59 12.28 6.40 -3.23
C TYR A 59 11.96 5.18 -2.36
N GLY A 60 12.34 4.00 -2.86
CA GLY A 60 12.09 2.68 -2.30
C GLY A 60 12.56 2.47 -0.86
N ARG A 61 13.53 3.28 -0.41
CA ARG A 61 14.04 3.23 0.98
C ARG A 61 12.99 3.66 2.00
N TYR A 62 12.13 4.63 1.66
CA TYR A 62 11.13 5.19 2.56
C TYR A 62 9.73 4.63 2.32
N GLY A 63 9.58 3.81 1.29
CA GLY A 63 8.36 3.10 1.00
C GLY A 63 8.41 2.48 -0.39
N ASN A 64 7.70 1.38 -0.57
CA ASN A 64 7.54 0.73 -1.87
C ASN A 64 6.10 0.20 -1.97
N PRO A 65 5.41 0.29 -3.12
CA PRO A 65 4.04 -0.17 -3.26
C PRO A 65 3.82 -1.65 -2.83
N THR A 66 4.77 -2.53 -3.11
CA THR A 66 4.70 -3.93 -2.68
C THR A 66 4.82 -4.06 -1.17
N GLN A 67 5.72 -3.30 -0.54
CA GLN A 67 5.87 -3.27 0.93
C GLN A 67 4.63 -2.70 1.61
N LYS A 68 4.10 -1.57 1.14
CA LYS A 68 2.89 -0.93 1.70
C LYS A 68 1.69 -1.87 1.74
N ILE A 69 1.52 -2.70 0.71
CA ILE A 69 0.43 -3.69 0.68
C ILE A 69 0.65 -4.81 1.72
N ALA A 70 1.90 -5.24 1.91
CA ALA A 70 2.24 -6.23 2.94
C ALA A 70 2.06 -5.67 4.36
N GLU A 71 2.47 -4.42 4.60
CA GLU A 71 2.25 -3.69 5.85
C GLU A 71 0.76 -3.58 6.17
N ALA A 72 -0.07 -3.13 5.23
CA ALA A 72 -1.51 -3.03 5.42
C ALA A 72 -2.15 -4.40 5.75
N LYS A 73 -1.66 -5.48 5.14
CA LYS A 73 -2.13 -6.84 5.44
C LYS A 73 -1.77 -7.27 6.86
N LEU A 74 -0.53 -7.04 7.28
CA LEU A 74 -0.06 -7.38 8.63
C LEU A 74 -0.80 -6.56 9.69
N ALA A 75 -0.99 -5.25 9.48
CA ALA A 75 -1.79 -4.41 10.36
C ALA A 75 -3.23 -4.95 10.49
N ALA A 76 -3.85 -5.35 9.38
CA ALA A 76 -5.20 -5.93 9.39
C ALA A 76 -5.26 -7.29 10.12
N LEU A 77 -4.23 -8.12 9.99
CA LEU A 77 -4.12 -9.42 10.66
C LEU A 77 -3.99 -9.26 12.18
N GLU A 78 -3.10 -8.37 12.62
CA GLU A 78 -2.86 -8.11 14.05
C GLU A 78 -3.95 -7.25 14.69
N GLY A 79 -4.81 -6.61 13.88
CA GLY A 79 -5.76 -5.61 14.36
C GLY A 79 -5.08 -4.34 14.85
N ALA A 80 -3.91 -4.02 14.29
CA ALA A 80 -3.14 -2.83 14.59
C ALA A 80 -3.57 -1.64 13.71
N GLY A 81 -3.26 -0.42 14.16
CA GLY A 81 -3.52 0.80 13.39
C GLY A 81 -2.58 0.97 12.19
N ASP A 82 -1.36 0.45 12.29
CA ASP A 82 -0.34 0.54 11.24
C ASP A 82 0.71 -0.57 11.39
N CYS A 83 1.54 -0.77 10.36
CA CYS A 83 2.66 -1.71 10.34
C CYS A 83 3.80 -1.14 9.50
N LEU A 84 5.05 -1.45 9.88
CA LEU A 84 6.24 -1.06 9.14
C LEU A 84 7.12 -2.30 8.88
N LEU A 85 7.53 -2.49 7.63
CA LEU A 85 8.52 -3.50 7.27
C LEU A 85 9.92 -2.90 7.25
N PHE A 86 10.89 -3.70 7.69
CA PHE A 86 12.31 -3.35 7.70
C PHE A 86 13.14 -4.58 7.31
N ALA A 87 14.44 -4.37 7.09
CA ALA A 87 15.44 -5.39 6.84
C ALA A 87 16.54 -5.32 7.91
#